data_AF-A0A4Q0M8K3-F1
#
_entry.id   AF-A0A4Q0M8K3-F1
#
_cell.length_a   1.000
_cell.length_b   1.000
_cell.length_c   1.000
_cell.angle_alpha   90.00
_cell.angle_beta   90.00
_cell.angle_gamma   90.00
#
_symmetry.space_group_name_H-M   'P 1'
#
loop_
_entity.id
_entity.type
_entity.pdbx_description
1 polymer ?
#
loop_
_entity_poly.entity_id
_entity_poly.type
_entity_poly.pdbx_seq_one_letter_code
_entity_poly.pdbx_strand_id
1 'polypeptide(L)'
;MNSSSFIKNPEMYSLFDYASQWYMNCNHVMSTYKFETLNGQLSFPLLFEVLKKAHLISYSSNEIEALLYNLWGENFDKFNGLVANLLFDFGYLGTFIVTALYVYLVWILRPVRNRLSFSKLLVLGGLFLLPAMGIFNSQMKTIAYNALIIYSAIVYMYMVIRVDKRKVSSP
;
A
#
# COMPACT_ATOMS: atom_id res chain seq x y z
N MET A 1 3.00 -31.95 -6.27
CA MET A 1 2.40 -31.76 -4.93
C MET A 1 3.14 -32.65 -3.95
N ASN A 2 3.74 -32.07 -2.91
CA ASN A 2 4.37 -32.86 -1.85
C ASN A 2 3.25 -33.61 -1.11
N SER A 3 3.30 -34.94 -1.12
CA SER A 3 2.31 -35.84 -0.49
C SER A 3 2.25 -35.73 1.04
N SER A 4 3.07 -34.86 1.64
CA SER A 4 3.19 -34.58 3.08
C SER A 4 2.51 -33.28 3.55
N SER A 5 1.82 -32.54 2.67
CA SER A 5 1.11 -31.31 3.03
C SER A 5 -0.10 -31.57 3.96
N PHE A 6 -0.22 -30.84 5.07
CA PHE A 6 -1.40 -30.83 5.94
C PHE A 6 -2.63 -30.23 5.22
N ILE A 7 -2.40 -29.27 4.31
CA ILE A 7 -3.46 -28.62 3.54
C ILE A 7 -3.68 -29.42 2.25
N LYS A 8 -4.80 -30.15 2.21
CA LYS A 8 -5.17 -31.00 1.06
C LYS A 8 -5.89 -30.23 -0.05
N ASN A 9 -6.52 -29.10 0.27
CA ASN A 9 -7.18 -28.27 -0.72
C ASN A 9 -6.11 -27.48 -1.52
N PRO A 10 -6.06 -27.65 -2.87
CA PRO A 10 -5.02 -27.07 -3.70
C PRO A 10 -5.07 -25.54 -3.73
N GLU A 11 -6.25 -24.93 -3.71
CA GLU A 11 -6.42 -23.48 -3.74
C GLU A 11 -5.88 -22.84 -2.46
N MET A 12 -6.26 -23.39 -1.31
CA MET A 12 -5.78 -22.96 0.01
C MET A 12 -4.28 -23.18 0.14
N TYR A 13 -3.76 -24.33 -0.32
CA TYR A 13 -2.32 -24.58 -0.35
C TYR A 13 -1.60 -23.49 -1.15
N SER A 14 -2.07 -23.19 -2.37
CA SER A 14 -1.49 -22.16 -3.21
C SER A 14 -1.53 -20.77 -2.58
N LEU A 15 -2.62 -20.43 -1.88
CA LEU A 15 -2.76 -19.15 -1.19
C LEU A 15 -1.78 -19.01 -0.02
N PHE A 16 -1.64 -20.05 0.81
CA PHE A 16 -0.71 -20.03 1.93
C PHE A 16 0.75 -20.10 1.48
N ASP A 17 1.05 -20.88 0.45
CA ASP A 17 2.37 -20.92 -0.16
C ASP A 17 2.75 -19.53 -0.69
N TYR A 18 1.89 -18.92 -1.51
CA TYR A 18 2.10 -17.55 -2.04
C TYR A 18 2.21 -16.51 -0.92
N ALA A 19 1.37 -16.58 0.11
CA ALA A 19 1.49 -15.70 1.26
C ALA A 19 2.86 -15.90 1.92
N SER A 20 3.29 -17.12 2.22
CA SER A 20 4.55 -17.37 2.93
C SER A 20 5.81 -16.84 2.20
N GLN A 21 5.76 -16.71 0.87
CA GLN A 21 6.87 -16.17 0.07
C GLN A 21 7.26 -14.76 0.48
N TRP A 22 6.32 -13.96 1.00
CA TRP A 22 6.56 -12.55 1.37
C TRP A 22 7.72 -12.42 2.33
N TYR A 23 7.85 -13.32 3.31
CA TYR A 23 8.88 -13.20 4.34
C TYR A 23 10.29 -13.40 3.77
N MET A 24 10.50 -14.45 2.97
CA MET A 24 11.81 -14.74 2.39
C MET A 24 12.19 -13.70 1.33
N ASN A 25 11.24 -13.34 0.46
CA ASN A 25 11.47 -12.33 -0.57
C ASN A 25 11.75 -10.95 0.04
N CYS A 26 10.97 -10.55 1.07
CA CYS A 26 11.18 -9.30 1.80
C CYS A 26 12.58 -9.22 2.39
N ASN A 27 13.02 -10.25 3.10
CA ASN A 27 14.36 -10.27 3.70
C ASN A 27 15.46 -10.18 2.64
N HIS A 28 15.32 -10.91 1.53
CA HIS A 28 16.26 -10.86 0.43
C HIS A 28 16.33 -9.46 -0.19
N VAL A 29 15.19 -8.87 -0.55
CA VAL A 29 15.12 -7.52 -1.12
C VAL A 29 15.65 -6.47 -0.15
N MET A 30 15.28 -6.53 1.13
CA MET A 30 15.79 -5.61 2.13
C MET A 30 17.31 -5.70 2.30
N SER A 31 17.91 -6.88 2.07
CA SER A 31 19.37 -7.06 2.14
C SER A 31 20.13 -6.38 1.00
N THR A 32 19.47 -6.06 -0.12
CA THR A 32 20.08 -5.34 -1.25
C THR A 32 20.01 -3.82 -1.12
N TYR A 33 19.34 -3.32 -0.07
CA TYR A 33 19.19 -1.90 0.18
C TYR A 33 20.54 -1.24 0.53
N LYS A 34 20.90 -0.18 -0.22
CA LYS A 34 22.18 0.54 -0.08
C LYS A 34 22.02 1.99 0.39
N PHE A 35 20.98 2.29 1.18
CA PHE A 35 20.68 3.65 1.67
C PHE A 35 20.33 4.67 0.59
N GLU A 36 19.96 4.21 -0.60
CA GLU A 36 19.41 5.04 -1.67
C GLU A 36 17.90 4.87 -1.72
N THR A 37 17.18 5.98 -1.86
CA THR A 37 15.71 5.99 -1.82
C THR A 37 15.11 6.39 -3.17
N LEU A 38 13.96 5.78 -3.49
CA LEU A 38 13.13 6.11 -4.65
C LEU A 38 12.19 7.30 -4.38
N ASN A 39 12.27 7.89 -3.18
CA ASN A 39 11.57 9.11 -2.81
C ASN A 39 10.04 9.03 -3.01
N GLY A 40 9.47 7.86 -2.75
CA GLY A 40 8.02 7.63 -2.83
C GLY A 40 7.50 7.32 -4.24
N GLN A 41 8.37 7.09 -5.22
CA GLN A 41 7.96 6.74 -6.59
C GLN A 41 7.18 5.41 -6.64
N LEU A 42 7.47 4.45 -5.76
CA LEU A 42 6.71 3.20 -5.69
C LEU A 42 5.40 3.36 -4.92
N SER A 43 5.36 4.18 -3.88
CA SER A 43 4.20 4.34 -3.01
C SER A 43 3.17 5.31 -3.61
N PHE A 44 3.62 6.30 -4.37
CA PHE A 44 2.80 7.38 -4.90
C PHE A 44 2.90 7.59 -6.43
N PRO A 45 2.90 6.52 -7.27
CA PRO A 45 3.09 6.68 -8.71
C PRO A 45 2.05 7.60 -9.37
N LEU A 46 0.81 7.68 -8.84
CA LEU A 46 -0.19 8.61 -9.35
C LEU A 46 0.24 10.08 -9.19
N LEU A 47 0.84 10.43 -8.05
CA LEU A 47 1.34 11.78 -7.82
C LEU A 47 2.46 12.13 -8.81
N PHE A 48 3.40 11.20 -9.01
CA PHE A 48 4.51 11.38 -9.95
C PHE A 48 4.02 11.54 -11.40
N GLU A 49 3.02 10.75 -11.83
CA GLU A 49 2.39 10.90 -13.15
C GLU A 49 1.70 12.26 -13.32
N VAL A 50 1.03 12.77 -12.28
CA VAL A 50 0.43 14.12 -12.32
C VAL A 50 1.49 15.20 -12.40
N LEU A 51 2.54 15.13 -11.58
CA LEU A 51 3.64 16.10 -11.59
C LEU A 51 4.42 16.10 -12.91
N LYS A 52 4.63 14.91 -13.50
CA LYS A 52 5.19 14.74 -14.84
C LYS A 52 4.35 15.43 -15.90
N LYS A 53 3.02 15.19 -15.90
CA LYS A 53 2.09 15.83 -16.84
C LYS A 53 2.03 17.34 -16.65
N ALA A 54 2.26 17.83 -15.44
CA ALA A 54 2.37 19.26 -15.14
C ALA A 54 3.76 19.84 -15.49
N HIS A 55 4.68 19.05 -16.05
CA HIS A 55 6.05 19.44 -16.38
C HIS A 55 6.87 19.96 -15.18
N LEU A 56 6.54 19.50 -13.96
CA LEU A 56 7.24 19.89 -12.73
C LEU A 56 8.43 18.99 -12.40
N ILE A 57 8.40 17.74 -12.89
CA ILE A 57 9.45 16.75 -12.67
C ILE A 57 9.70 15.93 -13.95
N SER A 58 10.90 15.37 -14.06
CA SER A 58 11.18 14.27 -15.00
C SER A 58 10.96 12.95 -14.30
N TYR A 59 10.01 12.15 -14.78
CA TYR A 59 9.68 10.83 -14.23
C TYR A 59 9.40 9.83 -15.35
N SER A 60 10.06 8.67 -15.31
CA SER A 60 9.88 7.59 -16.26
C SER A 60 9.56 6.30 -15.51
N SER A 61 8.32 5.83 -15.65
CA SER A 61 7.85 4.54 -15.11
C SER A 61 8.77 3.38 -15.50
N ASN A 62 9.26 3.39 -16.74
CA ASN A 62 10.12 2.35 -17.31
C ASN A 62 11.52 2.35 -16.68
N GLU A 63 12.05 3.53 -16.32
CA GLU A 63 13.34 3.63 -15.62
C GLU A 63 13.23 3.06 -14.20
N ILE A 64 12.11 3.30 -13.53
CA ILE A 64 11.86 2.72 -12.20
C ILE A 64 11.71 1.21 -12.28
N GLU A 65 10.99 0.70 -13.28
CA GLU A 65 10.86 -0.74 -13.50
C GLU A 65 12.23 -1.39 -13.78
N ALA A 66 13.05 -0.80 -14.64
CA ALA A 66 14.40 -1.29 -14.91
C ALA A 66 15.30 -1.22 -13.67
N LEU A 67 15.21 -0.14 -12.88
CA LEU A 67 15.94 0.01 -11.63
C LEU A 67 15.55 -1.05 -10.61
N LEU A 68 14.25 -1.29 -10.43
CA LEU A 68 13.76 -2.34 -9.55
C LEU A 68 14.17 -3.73 -10.01
N TYR A 69 14.11 -4.00 -11.32
CA TYR A 69 14.60 -5.27 -11.88
C TYR A 69 16.08 -5.48 -11.55
N ASN A 70 16.90 -4.44 -11.67
CA ASN A 70 18.32 -4.50 -11.34
C ASN A 70 18.58 -4.67 -9.82
N LEU A 71 17.76 -4.07 -8.96
CA LEU A 71 17.94 -4.09 -7.50
C LEU A 71 17.38 -5.36 -6.85
N TRP A 72 16.25 -5.87 -7.36
CA TRP A 72 15.51 -6.98 -6.77
C TRP A 72 15.69 -8.30 -7.52
N GLY A 73 16.23 -8.24 -8.75
CA GLY A 73 16.57 -9.41 -9.57
C GLY A 73 15.37 -10.32 -9.78
N GLU A 74 15.56 -11.61 -9.48
CA GLU A 74 14.51 -12.63 -9.58
C GLU A 74 13.32 -12.44 -8.64
N ASN A 75 13.36 -11.45 -7.74
CA ASN A 75 12.24 -11.12 -6.86
C ASN A 75 11.47 -9.88 -7.32
N PHE A 76 11.84 -9.29 -8.46
CA PHE A 76 11.19 -8.09 -8.98
C PHE A 76 9.67 -8.23 -9.13
N ASP A 77 9.22 -9.35 -9.69
CA ASP A 77 7.81 -9.63 -9.99
C ASP A 77 7.11 -10.42 -8.86
N LYS A 78 7.81 -10.71 -7.78
CA LYS A 78 7.29 -11.47 -6.63
C LYS A 78 6.70 -10.56 -5.57
N PHE A 79 5.92 -11.18 -4.68
CA PHE A 79 5.45 -10.50 -3.48
C PHE A 79 6.63 -10.29 -2.51
N ASN A 80 7.06 -9.03 -2.36
CA ASN A 80 8.21 -8.64 -1.53
C ASN A 80 7.80 -8.05 -0.17
N GLY A 81 6.50 -7.96 0.12
CA GLY A 81 6.00 -7.34 1.34
C GLY A 81 5.97 -5.81 1.28
N LEU A 82 5.06 -5.22 2.06
CA LEU A 82 4.92 -3.75 2.16
C LEU A 82 6.20 -3.10 2.71
N VAL A 83 6.87 -3.74 3.66
CA VAL A 83 8.05 -3.17 4.35
C VAL A 83 9.21 -2.97 3.39
N ALA A 84 9.48 -3.92 2.49
CA ALA A 84 10.52 -3.77 1.47
C ALA A 84 10.25 -2.57 0.56
N ASN A 85 9.00 -2.42 0.09
CA ASN A 85 8.61 -1.28 -0.74
C ASN A 85 8.80 0.06 -0.01
N LEU A 86 8.35 0.16 1.25
CA LEU A 86 8.52 1.37 2.07
C LEU A 86 10.00 1.67 2.35
N LEU A 87 10.82 0.64 2.55
CA LEU A 87 12.26 0.80 2.79
C LEU A 87 12.94 1.42 1.56
N PHE A 88 12.65 0.90 0.36
CA PHE A 88 13.23 1.44 -0.87
C PHE A 88 12.70 2.84 -1.20
N ASP A 89 11.47 3.18 -0.83
CA ASP A 89 10.93 4.52 -1.07
C ASP A 89 11.41 5.57 -0.09
N PHE A 90 11.52 5.25 1.20
CA PHE A 90 11.67 6.25 2.26
C PHE A 90 12.82 5.95 3.25
N GLY A 91 13.53 4.83 3.09
CA GLY A 91 14.53 4.37 4.02
C GLY A 91 13.94 3.92 5.36
N TYR A 92 14.81 3.55 6.31
CA TYR A 92 14.39 3.02 7.62
C TYR A 92 13.54 4.01 8.41
N LEU A 93 13.97 5.28 8.48
CA LEU A 93 13.26 6.31 9.24
C LEU A 93 11.89 6.59 8.63
N GLY A 94 11.81 6.75 7.31
CA GLY A 94 10.54 6.99 6.64
C GLY A 94 9.60 5.79 6.74
N THR A 95 10.11 4.57 6.62
CA THR A 95 9.34 3.34 6.84
C THR A 95 8.73 3.30 8.24
N PHE A 96 9.50 3.63 9.27
CA PHE A 96 9.02 3.70 10.64
C PHE A 96 7.91 4.75 10.80
N ILE A 97 8.10 5.96 10.26
CA ILE A 97 7.11 7.04 10.32
C ILE A 97 5.81 6.64 9.63
N VAL A 98 5.88 6.10 8.41
CA VAL A 98 4.70 5.66 7.65
C VAL A 98 3.96 4.55 8.39
N THR A 99 4.70 3.58 8.94
CA THR A 99 4.12 2.48 9.72
C THR A 99 3.45 2.99 11.00
N ALA A 100 4.10 3.88 11.74
CA ALA A 100 3.54 4.48 12.95
C ALA A 100 2.27 5.28 12.65
N LEU A 101 2.28 6.07 11.56
CA LEU A 101 1.10 6.81 11.10
C LEU A 101 -0.04 5.87 10.72
N TYR A 102 0.25 4.79 9.98
CA TYR A 102 -0.75 3.79 9.63
C TYR A 102 -1.40 3.17 10.88
N VAL A 103 -0.58 2.72 11.84
CA VAL A 103 -1.06 2.14 13.11
C VAL A 103 -1.91 3.14 13.88
N TYR A 104 -1.45 4.39 13.96
CA TYR A 104 -2.19 5.46 14.62
C TYR A 104 -3.56 5.69 13.96
N LEU A 105 -3.62 5.79 12.62
CA LEU A 105 -4.86 5.98 11.88
C LEU A 105 -5.83 4.80 12.07
N VAL A 106 -5.35 3.57 12.01
CA VAL A 106 -6.17 2.38 12.29
C VAL A 106 -6.68 2.42 13.73
N TRP A 107 -5.83 2.81 14.69
CA TRP A 107 -6.19 2.87 16.11
C TRP A 107 -7.28 3.89 16.43
N ILE A 108 -7.28 5.08 15.79
CA ILE A 108 -8.33 6.09 15.99
C ILE A 108 -9.63 5.76 15.23
N LEU A 109 -9.53 5.00 14.13
CA LEU A 109 -10.67 4.62 13.29
C LEU A 109 -11.33 3.31 13.71
N ARG A 110 -10.68 2.49 14.55
CA ARG A 110 -11.21 1.21 15.03
C ARG A 110 -12.62 1.34 15.63
N PRO A 111 -13.45 0.29 15.53
CA PRO A 111 -14.78 0.29 16.13
C PRO A 111 -14.69 0.48 17.65
N VAL A 112 -15.58 1.30 18.20
CA VAL A 112 -15.74 1.50 19.65
C VAL A 112 -17.08 0.92 20.04
N ARG A 113 -17.10 0.00 21.02
CA ARG A 113 -18.32 -0.71 21.47
C ARG A 113 -19.05 -1.43 20.31
N ASN A 114 -18.30 -2.09 19.42
CA ASN A 114 -18.82 -2.78 18.23
C ASN A 114 -19.64 -1.90 17.27
N ARG A 115 -19.47 -0.57 17.32
CA ARG A 115 -20.10 0.35 16.38
C ARG A 115 -19.02 1.00 15.53
N LEU A 116 -19.20 0.94 14.21
CA LEU A 116 -18.38 1.62 13.21
C LEU A 116 -19.28 2.46 12.31
N SER A 117 -19.05 3.76 12.25
CA SER A 117 -19.82 4.61 11.33
C SER A 117 -19.42 4.30 9.89
N PHE A 118 -20.35 4.45 8.96
CA PHE A 118 -20.11 4.23 7.53
C PHE A 118 -18.94 5.09 7.01
N SER A 119 -18.82 6.33 7.48
CA SER A 119 -17.69 7.20 7.12
C SER A 119 -16.34 6.62 7.56
N LYS A 120 -16.24 6.09 8.79
CA LYS A 120 -15.02 5.43 9.28
C LYS A 120 -14.71 4.14 8.50
N LEU A 121 -15.76 3.39 8.14
CA LEU A 121 -15.63 2.18 7.33
C LEU A 121 -15.00 2.48 5.95
N LEU A 122 -15.41 3.57 5.28
CA LEU A 122 -14.80 3.96 4.01
C LEU A 122 -13.32 4.31 4.14
N VAL A 123 -12.94 5.06 5.18
CA VAL A 123 -11.53 5.42 5.40
C VAL A 123 -10.71 4.19 5.73
N LEU A 124 -11.23 3.30 6.59
CA LEU A 124 -10.58 2.01 6.87
C LEU A 124 -10.43 1.18 5.60
N GLY A 125 -11.46 1.11 4.76
CA GLY A 125 -11.42 0.46 3.46
C GLY A 125 -10.28 0.98 2.58
N GLY A 126 -10.13 2.31 2.50
CA GLY A 126 -8.99 2.93 1.81
C GLY A 126 -7.64 2.60 2.45
N LEU A 127 -7.54 2.64 3.78
CA LEU A 127 -6.30 2.29 4.50
C LEU A 127 -5.89 0.83 4.29
N PHE A 128 -6.83 -0.10 4.17
CA PHE A 128 -6.55 -1.51 3.85
C PHE A 128 -5.92 -1.70 2.46
N LEU A 129 -6.02 -0.73 1.56
CA LEU A 129 -5.36 -0.80 0.26
C LEU A 129 -3.86 -0.61 0.35
N LEU A 130 -3.36 0.11 1.36
CA LEU A 130 -1.92 0.31 1.57
C LEU A 130 -1.17 -1.02 1.72
N PRO A 131 -1.55 -1.94 2.62
CA PRO A 131 -0.93 -3.27 2.66
C PRO A 131 -1.22 -4.09 1.40
N ALA A 132 -2.36 -3.91 0.74
CA ALA A 132 -2.65 -4.59 -0.52
C ALA A 132 -1.73 -4.15 -1.67
N MET A 133 -1.28 -2.89 -1.69
CA MET A 133 -0.29 -2.40 -2.66
C MET A 133 1.05 -3.14 -2.52
N GLY A 134 1.44 -3.51 -1.29
CA GLY A 134 2.62 -4.33 -1.05
C GLY A 134 2.49 -5.75 -1.62
N ILE A 135 1.26 -6.28 -1.72
CA ILE A 135 0.96 -7.62 -2.28
C ILE A 135 1.02 -7.61 -3.80
N PHE A 136 0.51 -6.55 -4.42
CA PHE A 136 0.34 -6.45 -5.85
C PHE A 136 1.28 -5.37 -6.41
N ASN A 137 2.58 -5.67 -6.39
CA ASN A 137 3.67 -4.73 -6.66
C ASN A 137 3.82 -4.29 -8.15
N SER A 138 2.72 -4.21 -8.90
CA SER A 138 2.74 -3.68 -10.27
C SER A 138 2.30 -2.22 -10.28
N GLN A 139 3.08 -1.36 -10.94
CA GLN A 139 2.86 0.10 -10.96
C GLN A 139 1.42 0.47 -11.38
N MET A 140 0.85 -0.22 -12.37
CA MET A 140 -0.54 0.00 -12.81
C MET A 140 -1.57 -0.28 -11.70
N LYS A 141 -1.36 -1.33 -10.90
CA LYS A 141 -2.24 -1.65 -9.76
C LYS A 141 -2.05 -0.62 -8.66
N THR A 142 -0.82 -0.19 -8.41
CA THR A 142 -0.48 0.84 -7.42
C THR A 142 -1.11 2.21 -7.75
N ILE A 143 -1.17 2.61 -9.03
CA ILE A 143 -1.88 3.82 -9.47
C ILE A 143 -3.38 3.71 -9.15
N ALA A 144 -4.00 2.57 -9.45
CA ALA A 144 -5.42 2.34 -9.14
C ALA A 144 -5.69 2.40 -7.62
N TYR A 145 -4.79 1.85 -6.81
CA TYR A 145 -4.89 1.92 -5.35
C TYR A 145 -4.71 3.35 -4.82
N ASN A 146 -3.74 4.12 -5.34
CA ASN A 146 -3.60 5.54 -5.01
C ASN A 146 -4.90 6.31 -5.31
N ALA A 147 -5.49 6.10 -6.49
CA ALA A 147 -6.73 6.74 -6.88
C ALA A 147 -7.89 6.36 -5.94
N LEU A 148 -7.99 5.09 -5.55
CA LEU A 148 -9.04 4.61 -4.66
C LEU A 148 -8.88 5.15 -3.21
N ILE A 149 -7.65 5.32 -2.73
CA ILE A 149 -7.36 5.98 -1.45
C ILE A 149 -7.82 7.44 -1.48
N ILE A 150 -7.44 8.18 -2.54
CA ILE A 150 -7.85 9.58 -2.72
C ILE A 150 -9.38 9.69 -2.81
N TYR A 151 -10.02 8.83 -3.61
CA TYR A 151 -11.47 8.78 -3.74
C TYR A 151 -12.14 8.54 -2.38
N SER A 152 -11.64 7.58 -1.60
CA SER A 152 -12.17 7.27 -0.27
C SER A 152 -12.03 8.46 0.69
N ALA A 153 -10.91 9.19 0.63
CA ALA A 153 -10.70 10.40 1.42
C ALA A 153 -11.64 11.53 1.02
N ILE A 154 -11.86 11.76 -0.29
CA ILE A 154 -12.78 12.79 -0.80
C ILE A 154 -14.22 12.49 -0.37
N VAL A 155 -14.68 11.24 -0.53
CA VAL A 155 -16.02 10.82 -0.11
C VAL A 155 -16.19 10.97 1.41
N TYR A 156 -15.17 10.61 2.18
CA TYR A 156 -15.17 10.82 3.63
C TYR A 156 -15.33 12.32 3.99
N MET A 157 -14.50 13.19 3.41
CA MET A 157 -14.58 14.64 3.65
C MET A 157 -15.96 15.19 3.29
N TYR A 158 -16.50 14.80 2.13
CA TYR A 158 -17.83 15.20 1.71
C TYR A 158 -18.92 14.77 2.71
N MET A 159 -18.84 13.54 3.22
CA MET A 159 -19.80 13.03 4.19
C MET A 159 -19.70 13.73 5.54
N VAL A 160 -18.50 13.98 6.07
CA VAL A 160 -18.32 14.72 7.32
C VAL A 160 -18.92 16.13 7.20
N ILE A 161 -18.59 16.86 6.13
CA ILE A 161 -19.11 18.21 5.88
C ILE A 161 -20.64 18.21 5.77
N ARG A 162 -21.25 17.23 5.09
CA ARG A 162 -22.71 17.17 4.93
C ARG A 162 -23.43 16.72 6.20
N VAL A 163 -22.87 15.80 6.97
CA VAL A 163 -23.48 15.32 8.22
C VAL A 163 -23.48 16.44 9.27
N ASP A 164 -22.41 17.21 9.37
CA ASP A 164 -22.35 18.34 10.31
C ASP A 164 -23.35 19.43 9.93
N LYS A 165 -23.53 19.74 8.64
CA LYS A 165 -24.57 20.69 8.19
C LYS A 165 -25.99 20.26 8.55
N ARG A 166 -26.31 18.95 8.52
CA ARG A 166 -27.66 18.46 8.88
C ARG A 166 -27.96 18.57 10.38
N LYS A 167 -26.94 18.42 11.23
CA LYS A 167 -27.11 18.58 12.70
C LYS A 167 -27.37 20.02 13.12
N VAL A 168 -26.83 20.99 12.37
CA VAL A 168 -27.04 22.43 12.63
C VAL A 168 -28.42 22.90 12.15
N SER A 169 -29.04 22.19 11.19
CA SER A 169 -30.35 22.54 10.61
C SER A 169 -31.54 21.79 11.23
N SER A 170 -31.33 20.90 12.19
CA SER A 170 -32.41 20.23 12.93
C SER A 170 -32.74 21.04 14.20
N PRO A 171 -33.91 21.71 14.26
CA PRO A 171 -34.37 22.44 15.44
C PRO A 171 -34.70 21.52 16.62
#